data_AF-A0A1I4WDF3-F1
#
_entry.id   AF-A0A1I4WDF3-F1
#
_cell.length_a   1.000
_cell.length_b   1.000
_cell.length_c   1.000
_cell.angle_alpha   90.00
_cell.angle_beta   90.00
_cell.angle_gamma   90.00
#
_symmetry.space_group_name_H-M   'P 1'
#
loop_
_entity.id
_entity.type
_entity.pdbx_description
1 polymer ?
#
loop_
_entity_poly.entity_id
_entity_poly.type
_entity_poly.pdbx_seq_one_letter_code
_entity_poly.pdbx_strand_id
1 'polypeptide(L)'
;MVSTGMPPSATAERSDPRTLLARHPLDPAARAWLDEAVARVTERPAAVRTLFPAARRRCGRARLDARWTVDEAARAVLLTALPLGGQPLADELAGLHRHGDPAEQRAVLRTLPLLAAPDHGDAAREPLGDLALPLVRDALRGNDSSLVEAALGPYGAARLPDAEYRQAVLKCVFQEIPLDRIDGLPARADAELARMLADFAHERVAAGRDVPADIWPVVRPFPAAARLADGLTAETRAAAPERREAAERALRALHRATASP
;
A
#
# COMPACT_ATOMS: atom_id res chain seq x y z
N MET A 1 24.89 -5.29 21.20
CA MET A 1 23.71 -4.80 20.46
C MET A 1 23.14 -5.98 19.69
N VAL A 2 22.16 -6.66 20.27
CA VAL A 2 21.51 -7.81 19.64
C VAL A 2 20.30 -7.28 18.90
N SER A 3 20.33 -7.42 17.58
CA SER A 3 19.24 -7.04 16.67
C SER A 3 18.11 -8.04 16.85
N THR A 4 17.11 -7.71 17.66
CA THR A 4 15.89 -8.51 17.79
C THR A 4 14.93 -8.09 16.68
N GLY A 5 15.20 -8.58 15.47
CA GLY A 5 14.27 -8.46 14.36
C GLY A 5 12.95 -9.16 14.71
N MET A 6 11.84 -8.47 14.49
CA MET A 6 10.51 -9.09 14.45
C MET A 6 10.56 -10.38 13.62
N PRO A 7 9.83 -11.45 13.98
CA PRO A 7 9.70 -12.59 13.10
C PRO A 7 9.15 -12.09 11.75
N PRO A 8 9.66 -12.59 10.61
CA PRO A 8 9.10 -12.24 9.32
C PRO A 8 7.66 -12.74 9.30
N SER A 9 6.69 -11.84 9.51
CA SER A 9 5.35 -12.07 9.01
C SER A 9 5.52 -12.34 7.54
N ALA A 10 5.25 -13.59 7.13
CA ALA A 10 5.33 -14.03 5.76
C ALA A 10 4.64 -12.97 4.89
N THR A 11 5.43 -12.18 4.16
CA THR A 11 4.93 -11.38 3.06
C THR A 11 4.28 -12.41 2.14
N ALA A 12 2.97 -12.58 2.25
CA ALA A 12 2.21 -13.47 1.39
C ALA A 12 2.69 -13.19 -0.03
N GLU A 13 3.30 -14.18 -0.68
CA GLU A 13 3.92 -14.05 -1.98
C GLU A 13 2.92 -13.32 -2.89
N ARG A 14 3.30 -12.10 -3.29
CA ARG A 14 2.40 -11.27 -4.05
C ARG A 14 2.27 -11.87 -5.42
N SER A 15 1.06 -12.34 -5.71
CA SER A 15 0.76 -12.95 -6.99
C SER A 15 0.90 -11.91 -8.09
N ASP A 16 1.66 -12.26 -9.13
CA ASP A 16 1.78 -11.44 -10.33
C ASP A 16 0.39 -11.38 -11.02
N PRO A 17 -0.22 -10.19 -11.20
CA PRO A 17 -1.52 -10.05 -11.85
C PRO A 17 -1.56 -10.65 -13.26
N ARG A 18 -0.42 -10.65 -13.98
CA ARG A 18 -0.31 -11.24 -15.32
C ARG A 18 -0.52 -12.75 -15.25
N THR A 19 0.09 -13.40 -14.27
CA THR A 19 -0.06 -14.85 -14.03
C THR A 19 -1.47 -15.19 -13.55
N LEU A 20 -2.05 -14.39 -12.65
CA LEU A 20 -3.43 -14.58 -12.19
C LEU A 20 -4.43 -14.51 -13.36
N LEU A 21 -4.29 -13.50 -14.21
CA LEU A 21 -5.18 -13.30 -15.36
C LEU A 21 -5.00 -14.38 -16.44
N ALA A 22 -3.77 -14.88 -16.63
CA ALA A 22 -3.50 -15.98 -17.55
C ALA A 22 -4.20 -17.28 -17.11
N ARG A 23 -4.27 -17.55 -15.80
CA ARG A 23 -4.93 -18.73 -15.22
C ARG A 23 -6.45 -18.59 -15.12
N HIS A 24 -6.96 -17.36 -15.09
CA HIS A 24 -8.39 -17.12 -15.00
C HIS A 24 -9.11 -17.39 -16.33
N PRO A 25 -10.24 -18.14 -16.33
CA PRO A 25 -11.03 -18.36 -17.54
C PRO A 25 -11.73 -17.06 -17.93
N LEU A 26 -11.19 -16.38 -18.95
CA LEU A 26 -11.88 -15.27 -19.60
C LEU A 26 -12.79 -15.81 -20.69
N ASP A 27 -13.91 -15.11 -20.91
CA ASP A 27 -14.71 -15.31 -22.11
C ASP A 27 -13.83 -15.17 -23.38
N PRO A 28 -14.03 -15.99 -24.44
CA PRO A 28 -13.21 -15.93 -25.64
C PRO A 28 -13.11 -14.55 -26.28
N ALA A 29 -14.19 -13.76 -26.27
CA ALA A 29 -14.18 -12.41 -26.82
C ALA A 29 -13.37 -11.45 -25.94
N ALA A 30 -13.42 -11.62 -24.62
CA ALA A 30 -12.59 -10.84 -23.69
C ALA A 30 -11.09 -11.16 -23.85
N ARG A 31 -10.75 -12.44 -24.04
CA ARG A 31 -9.37 -12.88 -24.29
C ARG A 31 -8.85 -12.31 -25.61
N ALA A 32 -9.61 -12.48 -26.71
CA ALA A 32 -9.23 -11.95 -28.01
C ALA A 32 -9.05 -10.41 -27.99
N TRP A 33 -9.93 -9.70 -27.29
CA TRP A 33 -9.79 -8.25 -27.11
C TRP A 33 -8.51 -7.88 -26.37
N LEU A 34 -8.15 -8.60 -25.29
CA LEU A 34 -6.95 -8.31 -24.52
C LEU A 34 -5.68 -8.54 -25.36
N ASP A 35 -5.65 -9.65 -26.12
CA ASP A 35 -4.51 -10.00 -26.97
C ASP A 35 -4.30 -8.94 -28.08
N GLU A 36 -5.39 -8.50 -28.73
CA GLU A 36 -5.35 -7.39 -29.70
C GLU A 36 -4.93 -6.07 -29.05
N ALA A 37 -5.44 -5.77 -27.86
CA ALA A 37 -5.11 -4.56 -27.14
C ALA A 37 -3.63 -4.52 -26.76
N VAL A 38 -3.05 -5.65 -26.33
CA VAL A 38 -1.62 -5.81 -26.05
C VAL A 38 -0.80 -5.54 -27.31
N ALA A 39 -1.10 -6.22 -28.43
CA ALA A 39 -0.40 -5.99 -29.69
C ALA A 39 -0.44 -4.51 -30.12
N ARG A 40 -1.60 -3.87 -29.95
CA ARG A 40 -1.80 -2.47 -30.33
C ARG A 40 -1.03 -1.49 -29.45
N VAL A 41 -0.95 -1.70 -28.14
CA VAL A 41 -0.14 -0.82 -27.26
C VAL A 41 1.36 -1.04 -27.46
N THR A 42 1.77 -2.24 -27.84
CA THR A 42 3.16 -2.54 -28.21
C THR A 42 3.55 -1.83 -29.51
N GLU A 43 2.67 -1.79 -30.52
CA GLU A 43 2.94 -1.05 -31.76
C GLU A 43 2.77 0.47 -31.62
N ARG A 44 1.75 0.90 -30.88
CA ARG A 44 1.33 2.31 -30.76
C ARG A 44 1.02 2.63 -29.30
N PRO A 45 2.03 3.04 -28.50
CA PRO A 45 1.89 3.25 -27.06
C PRO A 45 0.70 4.15 -26.66
N ALA A 46 0.44 5.22 -27.43
CA ALA A 46 -0.67 6.14 -27.19
C ALA A 46 -2.07 5.48 -27.20
N ALA A 47 -2.22 4.27 -27.78
CA ALA A 47 -3.46 3.52 -27.75
C ALA A 47 -3.89 3.13 -26.32
N VAL A 48 -2.94 3.06 -25.38
CA VAL A 48 -3.22 2.73 -23.97
C VAL A 48 -4.24 3.70 -23.37
N ARG A 49 -4.23 4.98 -23.78
CA ARG A 49 -5.17 6.02 -23.31
C ARG A 49 -6.64 5.69 -23.57
N THR A 50 -6.92 4.88 -24.59
CA THR A 50 -8.29 4.41 -24.91
C THR A 50 -8.54 2.99 -24.42
N LEU A 51 -7.54 2.12 -24.50
CA LEU A 51 -7.68 0.69 -24.17
C LEU A 51 -7.69 0.44 -22.65
N PHE A 52 -6.93 1.22 -21.89
CA PHE A 52 -6.82 1.08 -20.45
C PHE A 52 -8.14 1.34 -19.71
N PRO A 53 -8.91 2.40 -20.01
CA PRO A 53 -10.24 2.57 -19.43
C PRO A 53 -11.25 1.51 -19.89
N ALA A 54 -11.10 1.00 -21.12
CA ALA A 54 -12.01 0.01 -21.69
C ALA A 54 -11.91 -1.39 -21.05
N ALA A 55 -10.82 -1.69 -20.32
CA ALA A 55 -10.53 -3.00 -19.74
C ALA A 55 -11.70 -3.55 -18.89
N ARG A 56 -12.35 -2.71 -18.09
CA ARG A 56 -13.50 -3.14 -17.27
C ARG A 56 -14.69 -3.57 -18.09
N ARG A 57 -15.01 -2.83 -19.16
CA ARG A 57 -16.14 -3.14 -20.04
C ARG A 57 -15.89 -4.39 -20.88
N ARG A 58 -14.62 -4.69 -21.17
CA ARG A 58 -14.21 -5.76 -22.08
C ARG A 58 -13.89 -7.07 -21.37
N CYS A 59 -13.24 -7.00 -20.21
CA CYS A 59 -12.81 -8.18 -19.45
C CYS A 59 -13.68 -8.45 -18.21
N GLY A 60 -14.45 -7.47 -17.74
CA GLY A 60 -15.24 -7.59 -16.51
C GLY A 60 -14.42 -7.34 -15.24
N ARG A 61 -15.07 -7.47 -14.08
CA ARG A 61 -14.53 -7.07 -12.76
C ARG A 61 -14.52 -8.20 -11.73
N ALA A 62 -14.50 -9.45 -12.17
CA ALA A 62 -14.46 -10.60 -11.28
C ALA A 62 -13.22 -10.52 -10.39
N ARG A 63 -13.31 -10.96 -9.13
CA ARG A 63 -12.13 -11.02 -8.25
C ARG A 63 -11.22 -12.16 -8.69
N LEU A 64 -9.94 -11.86 -8.82
CA LEU A 64 -8.88 -12.86 -9.02
C LEU A 64 -8.34 -13.34 -7.67
N ASP A 65 -8.14 -12.39 -6.75
CA ASP A 65 -7.72 -12.67 -5.37
C ASP A 65 -8.17 -11.53 -4.41
N ALA A 66 -7.55 -11.48 -3.23
CA ALA A 66 -7.79 -10.46 -2.22
C ALA A 66 -7.39 -9.04 -2.65
N ARG A 67 -6.54 -8.88 -3.68
CA ARG A 67 -6.03 -7.58 -4.16
C ARG A 67 -6.59 -7.23 -5.53
N TRP A 68 -6.54 -8.14 -6.49
CA TRP A 68 -6.80 -7.90 -7.91
C TRP A 68 -8.21 -8.29 -8.36
N THR A 69 -8.77 -7.45 -9.22
CA THR A 69 -9.87 -7.82 -10.12
C THR A 69 -9.36 -8.06 -11.54
N VAL A 70 -10.17 -8.73 -12.35
CA VAL A 70 -9.86 -9.01 -13.77
C VAL A 70 -9.51 -7.73 -14.55
N ASP A 71 -10.24 -6.64 -14.35
CA ASP A 71 -9.99 -5.38 -15.04
C ASP A 71 -8.71 -4.68 -14.58
N GLU A 72 -8.38 -4.74 -13.29
CA GLU A 72 -7.11 -4.22 -12.78
C GLU A 72 -5.91 -5.04 -13.30
N ALA A 73 -6.04 -6.37 -13.35
CA ALA A 73 -4.98 -7.22 -13.89
C ALA A 73 -4.82 -7.05 -15.41
N ALA A 74 -5.92 -6.87 -16.16
CA ALA A 74 -5.86 -6.57 -17.59
C ALA A 74 -5.16 -5.22 -17.84
N ARG A 75 -5.46 -4.21 -17.02
CA ARG A 75 -4.75 -2.92 -17.03
C ARG A 75 -3.26 -3.09 -16.73
N ALA A 76 -2.88 -3.90 -15.74
CA ALA A 76 -1.49 -4.21 -15.45
C ALA A 76 -0.78 -4.86 -16.66
N VAL A 77 -1.43 -5.82 -17.33
CA VAL A 77 -0.91 -6.42 -18.57
C VAL A 77 -0.65 -5.36 -19.64
N LEU A 78 -1.61 -4.47 -19.90
CA LEU A 78 -1.45 -3.39 -20.89
C LEU A 78 -0.29 -2.45 -20.55
N LEU A 79 -0.14 -2.06 -19.28
CA LEU A 79 0.94 -1.18 -18.83
C LEU A 79 2.31 -1.86 -18.96
N THR A 80 2.42 -3.14 -18.63
CA THR A 80 3.68 -3.90 -18.79
C THR A 80 4.06 -4.11 -20.25
N ALA A 81 3.09 -4.16 -21.17
CA ALA A 81 3.30 -4.32 -22.61
C ALA A 81 3.75 -3.04 -23.33
N LEU A 82 3.71 -1.88 -22.66
CA LEU A 82 4.20 -0.62 -23.24
C LEU A 82 5.70 -0.69 -23.51
N PRO A 83 6.19 -0.39 -24.72
CA PRO A 83 7.61 -0.36 -25.06
C PRO A 83 8.25 0.97 -24.63
N LEU A 84 7.94 1.45 -23.42
CA LEU A 84 8.40 2.74 -22.89
C LEU A 84 9.21 2.50 -21.60
N GLY A 85 10.40 3.08 -21.51
CA GLY A 85 11.19 3.14 -20.27
C GLY A 85 11.22 4.55 -19.67
N GLY A 86 11.87 4.71 -18.53
CA GLY A 86 12.28 6.01 -17.98
C GLY A 86 11.16 7.08 -17.94
N GLN A 87 11.51 8.31 -18.35
CA GLN A 87 10.60 9.45 -18.32
C GLN A 87 9.37 9.28 -19.23
N PRO A 88 9.47 8.79 -20.48
CA PRO A 88 8.29 8.56 -21.32
C PRO A 88 7.24 7.64 -20.68
N LEU A 89 7.67 6.59 -19.98
CA LEU A 89 6.75 5.72 -19.23
C LEU A 89 6.11 6.47 -18.06
N ALA A 90 6.91 7.21 -17.28
CA ALA A 90 6.43 7.98 -16.15
C ALA A 90 5.35 9.00 -16.56
N ASP A 91 5.56 9.69 -17.68
CA ASP A 91 4.60 10.67 -18.22
C ASP A 91 3.28 10.01 -18.64
N GLU A 92 3.34 8.84 -19.29
CA GLU A 92 2.14 8.10 -19.71
C GLU A 92 1.35 7.60 -18.49
N LEU A 93 2.03 7.04 -17.48
CA LEU A 93 1.42 6.63 -16.23
C LEU A 93 0.79 7.81 -15.48
N ALA A 94 1.45 8.97 -15.48
CA ALA A 94 0.92 10.19 -14.87
C ALA A 94 -0.33 10.70 -15.60
N GLY A 95 -0.37 10.61 -16.93
CA GLY A 95 -1.55 10.92 -17.72
C GLY A 95 -2.75 10.04 -17.35
N LEU A 96 -2.53 8.72 -17.28
CA LEU A 96 -3.56 7.74 -16.92
C LEU A 96 -4.03 7.91 -15.47
N HIS A 97 -3.11 8.12 -14.53
CA HIS A 97 -3.46 8.31 -13.12
C HIS A 97 -4.23 9.62 -12.90
N ARG A 98 -3.82 10.73 -13.51
CA ARG A 98 -4.45 12.04 -13.30
C ARG A 98 -5.92 12.07 -13.72
N HIS A 99 -6.27 11.38 -14.81
CA HIS A 99 -7.61 11.43 -15.41
C HIS A 99 -8.44 10.18 -15.16
N GLY A 100 -7.85 9.14 -14.57
CA GLY A 100 -8.52 7.88 -14.33
C GLY A 100 -9.48 7.91 -13.15
N ASP A 101 -10.47 7.02 -13.16
CA ASP A 101 -11.29 6.74 -11.98
C ASP A 101 -10.47 6.07 -10.86
N PRO A 102 -11.00 5.92 -9.63
CA PRO A 102 -10.24 5.31 -8.53
C PRO A 102 -9.75 3.88 -8.81
N ALA A 103 -10.44 3.08 -9.63
CA ALA A 103 -9.99 1.74 -9.98
C ALA A 103 -8.83 1.78 -11.00
N GLU A 104 -8.87 2.72 -11.92
CA GLU A 104 -7.81 3.00 -12.89
C GLU A 104 -6.55 3.52 -12.21
N GLN A 105 -6.68 4.51 -11.32
CA GLN A 105 -5.60 5.03 -10.49
C GLN A 105 -4.95 3.93 -9.65
N ARG A 106 -5.78 3.11 -8.98
CA ARG A 106 -5.31 1.98 -8.18
C ARG A 106 -4.55 0.95 -9.02
N ALA A 107 -5.02 0.65 -10.23
CA ALA A 107 -4.33 -0.26 -11.14
C ALA A 107 -2.95 0.27 -11.56
N VAL A 108 -2.81 1.58 -11.81
CA VAL A 108 -1.50 2.21 -12.07
C VAL A 108 -0.57 1.99 -10.87
N LEU A 109 -0.99 2.40 -9.67
CA LEU A 109 -0.17 2.32 -8.45
C LEU A 109 0.27 0.88 -8.14
N ARG A 110 -0.65 -0.08 -8.24
CA ARG A 110 -0.36 -1.50 -7.98
C ARG A 110 0.56 -2.15 -9.00
N THR A 111 0.65 -1.59 -10.21
CA THR A 111 1.51 -2.11 -11.28
C THR A 111 2.95 -1.56 -11.19
N LEU A 112 3.18 -0.46 -10.48
CA LEU A 112 4.50 0.17 -10.34
C LEU A 112 5.64 -0.79 -9.96
N PRO A 113 5.48 -1.76 -9.04
CA PRO A 113 6.56 -2.71 -8.71
C PRO A 113 7.04 -3.53 -9.91
N LEU A 114 6.14 -3.83 -10.87
CA LEU A 114 6.47 -4.58 -12.08
C LEU A 114 7.20 -3.73 -13.13
N LEU A 115 7.12 -2.40 -13.00
CA LEU A 115 7.73 -1.44 -13.93
C LEU A 115 9.01 -0.80 -13.36
N ALA A 116 9.25 -0.94 -12.05
CA ALA A 116 10.33 -0.28 -11.34
C ALA A 116 11.64 -1.07 -11.30
N ALA A 117 11.59 -2.39 -11.52
CA ALA A 117 12.77 -3.22 -11.66
C ALA A 117 13.04 -3.49 -13.16
N PRO A 118 14.32 -3.56 -13.59
CA PRO A 118 14.65 -4.01 -14.93
C PRO A 118 14.16 -5.45 -15.10
N ASP A 119 13.22 -5.66 -16.03
CA ASP A 119 12.76 -7.01 -16.35
C ASP A 119 13.95 -7.79 -16.89
N HIS A 120 14.23 -8.97 -16.35
CA HIS A 120 15.41 -9.76 -16.74
C HIS A 120 15.36 -10.20 -18.22
N GLY A 121 14.20 -10.06 -18.87
CA GLY A 121 13.99 -10.32 -20.30
C GLY A 121 14.09 -9.11 -21.23
N ASP A 122 14.12 -7.87 -20.72
CA ASP A 122 14.23 -6.65 -21.55
C ASP A 122 15.23 -5.67 -20.92
N ALA A 123 16.51 -6.07 -20.95
CA ALA A 123 17.62 -5.28 -20.41
C ALA A 123 17.81 -3.91 -21.10
N ALA A 124 17.14 -3.66 -22.23
CA ALA A 124 17.19 -2.39 -22.94
C ALA A 124 16.23 -1.35 -22.37
N ARG A 125 15.21 -1.75 -21.60
CA ARG A 125 14.23 -0.83 -21.03
C ARG A 125 14.82 -0.07 -19.85
N GLU A 126 14.92 1.24 -19.98
CA GLU A 126 15.30 2.12 -18.87
C GLU A 126 14.30 1.94 -17.69
N PRO A 127 14.78 1.62 -16.48
CA PRO A 127 13.91 1.36 -15.34
C PRO A 127 13.19 2.64 -14.90
N LEU A 128 11.96 2.48 -14.38
CA LEU A 128 11.15 3.62 -13.93
C LEU A 128 11.79 4.36 -12.74
N GLY A 129 12.63 3.68 -11.94
CA GLY A 129 13.36 4.34 -10.86
C GLY A 129 12.43 5.06 -9.88
N ASP A 130 12.78 6.30 -9.52
CA ASP A 130 11.98 7.17 -8.66
C ASP A 130 10.97 8.03 -9.44
N LEU A 131 10.93 7.91 -10.77
CA LEU A 131 10.14 8.80 -11.64
C LEU A 131 8.63 8.70 -11.39
N ALA A 132 8.14 7.59 -10.83
CA ALA A 132 6.74 7.43 -10.44
C ALA A 132 6.44 7.81 -8.97
N LEU A 133 7.42 8.30 -8.21
CA LEU A 133 7.19 8.78 -6.84
C LEU A 133 6.16 9.92 -6.74
N PRO A 134 6.04 10.85 -7.72
CA PRO A 134 4.96 11.84 -7.73
C PRO A 134 3.56 11.21 -7.68
N LEU A 135 3.33 10.06 -8.34
CA LEU A 135 2.03 9.37 -8.33
C LEU A 135 1.67 8.85 -6.93
N VAL A 136 2.66 8.27 -6.24
CA VAL A 136 2.52 7.83 -4.85
C VAL A 136 2.17 9.02 -3.95
N ARG A 137 2.90 10.12 -4.08
CA ARG A 137 2.65 11.34 -3.29
C ARG A 137 1.27 11.94 -3.57
N ASP A 138 0.82 11.93 -4.81
CA ASP A 138 -0.51 12.42 -5.18
C ASP A 138 -1.62 11.57 -4.56
N ALA A 139 -1.51 10.25 -4.63
CA ALA A 139 -2.44 9.34 -3.95
C ALA A 139 -2.46 9.55 -2.43
N LEU A 140 -1.28 9.76 -1.82
CA LEU A 140 -1.15 10.04 -0.39
C LEU A 140 -1.68 11.43 0.02
N ARG A 141 -1.85 12.38 -0.89
CA ARG A 141 -2.53 13.66 -0.60
C ARG A 141 -4.05 13.50 -0.54
N GLY A 142 -4.63 12.55 -1.28
CA GLY A 142 -6.06 12.25 -1.30
C GLY A 142 -6.56 11.48 -0.08
N ASN A 143 -7.88 11.27 0.02
CA ASN A 143 -8.51 10.56 1.15
C ASN A 143 -9.15 9.21 0.75
N ASP A 144 -8.94 8.74 -0.49
CA ASP A 144 -9.41 7.43 -0.91
C ASP A 144 -8.52 6.34 -0.30
N SER A 145 -9.04 5.58 0.66
CA SER A 145 -8.31 4.54 1.37
C SER A 145 -7.74 3.47 0.43
N SER A 146 -8.41 3.17 -0.68
CA SER A 146 -7.93 2.16 -1.64
C SER A 146 -6.72 2.65 -2.43
N LEU A 147 -6.62 3.96 -2.67
CA LEU A 147 -5.46 4.59 -3.30
C LEU A 147 -4.32 4.76 -2.31
N VAL A 148 -4.61 5.14 -1.07
CA VAL A 148 -3.59 5.22 0.01
C VAL A 148 -2.94 3.85 0.23
N GLU A 149 -3.75 2.79 0.32
CA GLU A 149 -3.27 1.41 0.44
C GLU A 149 -2.39 1.02 -0.76
N ALA A 150 -2.83 1.31 -1.98
CA ALA A 150 -2.05 1.00 -3.18
C ALA A 150 -0.75 1.80 -3.29
N ALA A 151 -0.76 3.06 -2.85
CA ALA A 151 0.41 3.94 -2.82
C ALA A 151 1.48 3.42 -1.85
N LEU A 152 1.06 2.86 -0.71
CA LEU A 152 1.95 2.18 0.25
C LEU A 152 2.19 0.70 -0.09
N GLY A 153 1.98 0.33 -1.35
CA GLY A 153 2.45 -0.92 -1.93
C GLY A 153 3.99 -1.01 -2.01
N PRO A 154 4.55 -2.03 -2.70
CA PRO A 154 5.98 -2.34 -2.63
C PRO A 154 6.84 -1.21 -3.20
N TYR A 155 6.32 -0.54 -4.24
CA TYR A 155 6.99 0.60 -4.84
C TYR A 155 7.08 1.78 -3.86
N GLY A 156 5.96 2.21 -3.26
CA GLY A 156 5.99 3.31 -2.30
C GLY A 156 6.80 2.98 -1.05
N ALA A 157 6.65 1.77 -0.52
CA ALA A 157 7.43 1.29 0.62
C ALA A 157 8.94 1.30 0.37
N ALA A 158 9.38 0.96 -0.84
CA ALA A 158 10.80 0.95 -1.21
C ALA A 158 11.36 2.34 -1.56
N ARG A 159 10.53 3.26 -2.07
CA ARG A 159 11.00 4.54 -2.65
C ARG A 159 10.70 5.78 -1.82
N LEU A 160 9.68 5.76 -0.95
CA LEU A 160 9.36 6.91 -0.10
C LEU A 160 10.51 7.18 0.88
N PRO A 161 10.97 8.43 1.04
CA PRO A 161 11.84 8.81 2.13
C PRO A 161 11.24 8.47 3.49
N ASP A 162 12.06 8.18 4.50
CA ASP A 162 11.58 7.73 5.81
C ASP A 162 10.57 8.69 6.44
N ALA A 163 10.82 10.00 6.38
CA ALA A 163 9.89 10.99 6.91
C ALA A 163 8.51 10.93 6.25
N GLU A 164 8.46 10.79 4.92
CA GLU A 164 7.21 10.68 4.17
C GLU A 164 6.49 9.38 4.46
N TYR A 165 7.23 8.27 4.54
CA TYR A 165 6.65 6.96 4.86
C TYR A 165 6.03 6.95 6.26
N ARG A 166 6.70 7.52 7.28
CA ARG A 166 6.14 7.63 8.65
C ARG A 166 4.82 8.41 8.65
N GLN A 167 4.77 9.54 7.94
CA GLN A 167 3.54 10.33 7.83
C GLN A 167 2.42 9.57 7.11
N ALA A 168 2.76 8.79 6.09
CA ALA A 168 1.81 7.96 5.38
C ALA A 168 1.27 6.80 6.24
N VAL A 169 2.12 6.18 7.07
CA VAL A 169 1.69 5.20 8.09
C VAL A 169 0.75 5.86 9.09
N LEU A 170 1.09 7.05 9.60
CA LEU A 170 0.24 7.77 10.55
C LEU A 170 -1.14 8.07 9.93
N LYS A 171 -1.16 8.50 8.67
CA LYS A 171 -2.39 8.69 7.91
C LYS A 171 -3.22 7.42 7.81
N CYS A 172 -2.61 6.26 7.58
CA CYS A 172 -3.33 4.97 7.56
C CYS A 172 -4.07 4.74 8.87
N VAL A 173 -3.41 4.95 10.00
CA VAL A 173 -4.02 4.78 11.32
C VAL A 173 -5.17 5.78 11.54
N PHE A 174 -5.02 7.03 11.12
CA PHE A 174 -6.11 8.03 11.18
C PHE A 174 -7.31 7.68 10.29
N GLN A 175 -7.07 7.01 9.17
CA GLN A 175 -8.11 6.58 8.21
C GLN A 175 -8.59 5.15 8.44
N GLU A 176 -8.17 4.50 9.54
CA GLU A 176 -8.52 3.12 9.88
C GLU A 176 -8.15 2.11 8.77
N ILE A 177 -7.08 2.40 8.02
CA ILE A 177 -6.49 1.47 7.04
C ILE A 177 -5.62 0.47 7.81
N PRO A 178 -5.91 -0.84 7.74
CA PRO A 178 -5.12 -1.85 8.45
C PRO A 178 -3.65 -1.83 8.04
N LEU A 179 -2.75 -1.78 9.02
CA LEU A 179 -1.30 -1.69 8.79
C LEU A 179 -0.70 -2.97 8.20
N ASP A 180 -1.41 -4.10 8.23
CA ASP A 180 -1.02 -5.34 7.56
C ASP A 180 -1.22 -5.30 6.02
N ARG A 181 -1.91 -4.28 5.51
CA ARG A 181 -2.14 -4.09 4.08
C ARG A 181 -1.05 -3.28 3.38
N ILE A 182 -0.23 -2.55 4.13
CA ILE A 182 0.87 -1.75 3.60
C ILE A 182 2.19 -2.51 3.62
N ASP A 183 3.11 -2.18 2.72
CA ASP A 183 4.41 -2.87 2.61
C ASP A 183 5.52 -2.21 3.41
N GLY A 184 6.51 -3.01 3.77
CA GLY A 184 7.78 -2.52 4.34
C GLY A 184 7.72 -2.12 5.80
N LEU A 185 6.54 -2.11 6.44
CA LEU A 185 6.38 -1.62 7.81
C LEU A 185 7.31 -2.31 8.83
N PRO A 186 7.43 -3.66 8.85
CA PRO A 186 8.36 -4.32 9.78
C PRO A 186 9.82 -3.89 9.61
N ALA A 187 10.27 -3.69 8.36
CA ALA A 187 11.65 -3.31 8.06
C ALA A 187 11.92 -1.81 8.24
N ARG A 188 10.87 -0.99 8.19
CA ARG A 188 10.94 0.47 8.29
C ARG A 188 10.46 1.02 9.63
N ALA A 189 10.04 0.15 10.54
CA ALA A 189 9.71 0.54 11.91
C ALA A 189 10.96 1.08 12.59
N ASP A 190 10.84 2.27 13.17
CA ASP A 190 11.93 2.92 13.90
C ASP A 190 11.41 3.71 15.11
N ALA A 191 12.34 4.28 15.87
CA ALA A 191 12.04 4.98 17.10
C ALA A 191 11.13 6.19 16.90
N GLU A 192 11.23 6.88 15.75
CA GLU A 192 10.42 8.06 15.47
C GLU A 192 8.99 7.66 15.09
N LEU A 193 8.83 6.63 14.26
CA LEU A 193 7.51 6.09 13.94
C LEU A 193 6.81 5.57 15.20
N ALA A 194 7.53 4.84 16.04
CA ALA A 194 7.01 4.33 17.31
C ALA A 194 6.62 5.46 18.26
N ARG A 195 7.38 6.56 18.30
CA ARG A 195 7.03 7.77 19.07
C ARG A 195 5.74 8.40 18.55
N MET A 196 5.63 8.62 17.24
CA MET A 196 4.43 9.21 16.62
C MET A 196 3.18 8.36 16.87
N LEU A 197 3.28 7.03 16.76
CA LEU A 197 2.17 6.11 17.04
C LEU A 197 1.82 6.05 18.54
N ALA A 198 2.80 6.19 19.43
CA ALA A 198 2.56 6.29 20.86
C ALA A 198 1.80 7.59 21.22
N ASP A 199 2.19 8.72 20.62
CA ASP A 199 1.49 10.00 20.81
C ASP A 199 0.04 9.90 20.32
N PHE A 200 -0.17 9.33 19.13
CA PHE A 200 -1.51 9.03 18.62
C PHE A 200 -2.33 8.14 19.58
N ALA A 201 -1.73 7.08 20.13
CA ALA A 201 -2.41 6.20 21.09
C ALA A 201 -2.83 6.93 22.36
N HIS A 202 -1.96 7.80 22.88
CA HIS A 202 -2.26 8.63 24.04
C HIS A 202 -3.40 9.62 23.74
N GLU A 203 -3.37 10.31 22.59
CA GLU A 203 -4.44 11.23 22.15
C GLU A 203 -5.80 10.51 22.00
N ARG A 204 -5.80 9.27 21.49
CA ARG A 204 -7.02 8.44 21.40
C ARG A 204 -7.60 8.15 22.77
N VAL A 205 -6.77 7.71 23.71
CA VAL A 205 -7.18 7.39 25.08
C VAL A 205 -7.63 8.62 25.85
N ALA A 206 -6.93 9.75 25.71
CA ALA A 206 -7.32 11.03 26.31
C ALA A 206 -8.69 11.53 25.79
N ALA A 207 -9.09 11.09 24.59
CA ALA A 207 -10.42 11.32 24.04
C ALA A 207 -11.45 10.21 24.39
N GLY A 208 -11.10 9.23 25.23
CA GLY A 208 -11.96 8.12 25.63
C GLY A 208 -12.17 7.07 24.53
N ARG A 209 -11.29 7.01 23.52
CA ARG A 209 -11.45 6.16 22.34
C ARG A 209 -10.42 5.02 22.33
N ASP A 210 -10.80 3.91 21.70
CA ASP A 210 -9.93 2.72 21.63
C ASP A 210 -8.72 2.92 20.72
N VAL A 211 -7.62 2.25 21.04
CA VAL A 211 -6.40 2.29 20.23
C VAL A 211 -6.41 1.10 19.24
N PRO A 212 -6.16 1.31 17.94
CA PRO A 212 -6.05 0.23 16.96
C PRO A 212 -4.99 -0.80 17.37
N ALA A 213 -5.33 -2.09 17.25
CA ALA A 213 -4.48 -3.16 17.78
C ALA A 213 -3.18 -3.39 16.98
N ASP A 214 -3.18 -3.01 15.71
CA ASP A 214 -2.09 -3.20 14.75
C ASP A 214 -0.93 -2.19 14.93
N ILE A 215 -1.08 -1.16 15.78
CA ILE A 215 0.04 -0.27 16.13
C ILE A 215 0.98 -0.89 17.17
N TRP A 216 0.50 -1.82 18.00
CA TRP A 216 1.28 -2.35 19.12
C TRP A 216 2.56 -3.07 18.69
N PRO A 217 2.57 -3.90 17.63
CA PRO A 217 3.80 -4.49 17.11
C PRO A 217 4.85 -3.46 16.70
N VAL A 218 4.45 -2.25 16.29
CA VAL A 218 5.36 -1.17 15.86
C VAL A 218 5.90 -0.39 17.05
N VAL A 219 5.06 -0.09 18.05
CA VAL A 219 5.45 0.74 19.20
C VAL A 219 6.35 -0.02 20.19
N ARG A 220 6.01 -1.29 20.44
CA ARG A 220 6.61 -2.12 21.51
C ARG A 220 8.13 -2.31 21.45
N PRO A 221 8.77 -2.49 20.29
CA PRO A 221 10.21 -2.69 20.22
C PRO A 221 11.03 -1.46 20.63
N PHE A 222 10.40 -0.30 20.80
CA PHE A 222 11.08 0.98 21.02
C PHE A 222 10.82 1.57 22.40
N PRO A 223 11.71 2.46 22.91
CA PRO A 223 11.54 3.13 24.20
C PRO A 223 10.24 3.93 24.35
N ALA A 224 9.59 4.31 23.24
CA ALA A 224 8.29 4.97 23.24
C ALA A 224 7.22 4.15 23.98
N ALA A 225 7.30 2.82 23.98
CA ALA A 225 6.35 1.95 24.67
C ALA A 225 6.32 2.18 26.18
N ALA A 226 7.49 2.37 26.81
CA ALA A 226 7.58 2.64 28.25
C ALA A 226 6.95 3.98 28.60
N ARG A 227 7.28 5.03 27.84
CA ARG A 227 6.70 6.38 28.02
C ARG A 227 5.18 6.38 27.84
N LEU A 228 4.70 5.62 26.86
CA LEU A 228 3.27 5.45 26.64
C LEU A 228 2.61 4.74 27.83
N ALA A 229 3.21 3.67 28.37
CA ALA A 229 2.67 2.96 29.52
C ALA A 229 2.55 3.87 30.75
N ASP A 230 3.54 4.74 31.00
CA ASP A 230 3.49 5.74 32.08
C ASP A 230 2.34 6.73 31.85
N GLY A 231 2.20 7.26 30.63
CA GLY A 231 1.12 8.16 30.25
C GLY A 231 -0.26 7.53 30.38
N LEU A 232 -0.44 6.30 29.88
CA LEU A 232 -1.69 5.55 30.01
C LEU A 232 -2.01 5.22 31.48
N THR A 233 -1.00 4.94 32.31
CA THR A 233 -1.19 4.74 33.75
C THR A 233 -1.73 5.99 34.42
N ALA A 234 -1.27 7.18 34.03
CA ALA A 234 -1.85 8.44 34.52
C ALA A 234 -3.32 8.58 34.10
N GLU A 235 -3.67 8.23 32.86
CA GLU A 235 -5.04 8.27 32.34
C GLU A 235 -6.03 7.36 33.07
N THR A 236 -5.58 6.26 33.70
CA THR A 236 -6.44 5.41 34.56
C THR A 236 -7.01 6.15 35.78
N ARG A 237 -6.45 7.31 36.13
CA ARG A 237 -6.92 8.16 37.23
C ARG A 237 -7.72 9.38 36.75
N ALA A 238 -8.02 9.48 35.45
CA ALA A 238 -8.78 10.59 34.90
C ALA A 238 -10.18 10.69 35.56
N ALA A 239 -10.71 11.90 35.72
CA ALA A 239 -12.06 12.09 36.29
C ALA A 239 -13.15 11.49 35.38
N ALA A 240 -12.95 11.58 34.06
CA ALA A 240 -13.83 11.04 33.04
C ALA A 240 -13.75 9.50 32.97
N PRO A 241 -14.88 8.77 33.18
CA PRO A 241 -14.90 7.31 33.12
C PRO A 241 -14.40 6.73 31.79
N GLU A 242 -14.80 7.33 30.67
CA GLU A 242 -14.45 6.87 29.32
C GLU A 242 -12.93 6.87 29.07
N ARG A 243 -12.22 7.88 29.60
CA ARG A 243 -10.75 7.95 29.53
C ARG A 243 -10.09 6.85 30.35
N ARG A 244 -10.57 6.62 31.58
CA ARG A 244 -10.05 5.56 32.45
C ARG A 244 -10.21 4.18 31.81
N GLU A 245 -11.40 3.89 31.31
CA GLU A 245 -11.71 2.60 30.69
C GLU A 245 -10.89 2.37 29.40
N ALA A 246 -10.74 3.40 28.56
CA ALA A 246 -9.89 3.34 27.38
C ALA A 246 -8.42 3.09 27.75
N ALA A 247 -7.92 3.78 28.77
CA ALA A 247 -6.55 3.61 29.27
C ALA A 247 -6.29 2.19 29.77
N GLU A 248 -7.21 1.63 30.56
CA GLU A 248 -7.11 0.26 31.03
C GLU A 248 -7.11 -0.76 29.89
N ARG A 249 -7.97 -0.57 28.87
CA ARG A 249 -7.98 -1.44 27.67
C ARG A 249 -6.66 -1.33 26.91
N ALA A 250 -6.13 -0.12 26.73
CA ALA A 250 -4.87 0.13 26.04
C ALA A 250 -3.68 -0.50 26.79
N LEU A 251 -3.58 -0.35 28.11
CA LEU A 251 -2.55 -1.00 28.93
C LEU A 251 -2.62 -2.53 28.84
N ARG A 252 -3.82 -3.11 28.95
CA ARG A 252 -4.01 -4.56 28.77
C ARG A 252 -3.56 -5.02 27.37
N ALA A 253 -3.84 -4.25 26.33
CA ALA A 253 -3.43 -4.59 24.97
C ALA A 253 -1.90 -4.51 24.81
N LEU A 254 -1.28 -3.43 25.29
CA LEU A 254 0.17 -3.22 25.25
C LEU A 254 0.92 -4.36 25.97
N HIS A 255 0.44 -4.79 27.15
CA HIS A 255 1.05 -5.88 27.92
C HIS A 255 0.75 -7.29 27.38
N ARG A 256 -0.44 -7.55 26.82
CA ARG A 256 -0.72 -8.85 26.20
C ARG A 256 0.18 -9.11 25.00
N ALA A 257 0.42 -8.07 24.23
CA ALA A 257 1.33 -8.17 23.10
C ALA A 257 2.75 -8.53 23.58
N THR A 258 3.21 -8.05 24.75
CA THR A 258 4.53 -8.43 25.34
C THR A 258 4.71 -9.89 25.73
N ALA A 259 3.63 -10.66 25.83
CA ALA A 259 3.66 -12.04 26.32
C ALA A 259 3.73 -13.12 25.21
N SER A 260 3.80 -12.74 23.93
CA SER A 260 3.93 -13.70 22.83
C SER A 260 5.42 -13.86 22.44
N PRO A 261 5.98 -15.08 22.49
CA PRO A 261 7.36 -15.36 22.12
C PRO A 261 7.64 -15.17 20.63
#